data_AF-A0A645FSF7-F1
#
_entry.id   AF-A0A645FSF7-F1
#
_cell.length_a   1.000
_cell.length_b   1.000
_cell.length_c   1.000
_cell.angle_alpha   90.00
_cell.angle_beta   90.00
_cell.angle_gamma   90.00
#
_symmetry.space_group_name_H-M   'P 1'
#
loop_
_entity.id
_entity.type
_entity.pdbx_description
1 polymer ?
#
loop_
_entity_poly.entity_id
_entity_poly.type
_entity_poly.pdbx_seq_one_letter_code
_entity_poly.pdbx_strand_id
1 'polypeptide(L)'
;MLFAKVAGPGGALLGVTPLAMISAMSNSNGGLYTALASKYGDESDVGAIAVISSNDGPFFEMMFMGIAGVATIPLVSLVAVIVPIIAGMILGNLDEKFRDFLKPGMFIAIFTFSFPLGAGLSFQTIIQAGIPGIILGLMTLIITGVPSYFIYKWLVPKKMRKTSAVGAAIGTSAGNSIATPAAIAAVDPSWLPFAEKATVQVAASIIVSAILVPFLVDFFYRWEVKRGLINESANAAVAVDAKGQQL
;
A
#
# COMPACT_ATOMS: atom_id res chain seq x y z
N MET A 1 -14.66 -2.09 5.09
CA MET A 1 -15.36 -3.00 6.05
C MET A 1 -16.80 -2.59 6.33
N LEU A 2 -17.08 -1.40 6.87
CA LEU A 2 -18.46 -0.98 7.18
C LEU A 2 -19.42 -1.06 5.98
N PHE A 3 -18.98 -0.55 4.82
CA PHE A 3 -19.75 -0.64 3.58
C PHE A 3 -20.07 -2.09 3.19
N ALA A 4 -19.08 -2.99 3.23
CA ALA A 4 -19.27 -4.40 2.90
C ALA A 4 -20.27 -5.10 3.84
N LYS A 5 -20.27 -4.73 5.13
CA LYS A 5 -21.21 -5.27 6.13
C LYS A 5 -22.65 -4.81 5.90
N VAL A 6 -22.85 -3.57 5.46
CA VAL A 6 -24.18 -3.00 5.21
C VAL A 6 -24.72 -3.40 3.83
N ALA A 7 -23.87 -3.38 2.80
CA ALA A 7 -24.27 -3.62 1.43
C ALA A 7 -24.21 -5.10 1.00
N GLY A 8 -23.51 -5.94 1.77
CA GLY A 8 -23.27 -7.35 1.44
C GLY A 8 -22.33 -7.56 0.25
N PRO A 9 -21.98 -8.83 -0.08
CA PRO A 9 -21.05 -9.16 -1.15
C PRO A 9 -21.47 -8.67 -2.55
N GLY A 10 -22.78 -8.64 -2.82
CA GLY A 10 -23.34 -8.13 -4.07
C GLY A 10 -23.60 -6.61 -4.09
N GLY A 11 -23.36 -5.92 -2.98
CA GLY A 11 -23.48 -4.47 -2.91
C GLY A 11 -22.53 -3.77 -3.88
N ALA A 12 -22.89 -2.58 -4.34
CA ALA A 12 -22.00 -1.74 -5.12
C ALA A 12 -22.19 -0.28 -4.76
N LEU A 13 -21.10 0.41 -4.42
CA LEU A 13 -21.11 1.86 -4.22
C LEU A 13 -20.54 2.48 -5.50
N LEU A 14 -21.39 3.21 -6.23
CA LEU A 14 -21.03 3.77 -7.53
C LEU A 14 -20.51 2.71 -8.53
N GLY A 15 -21.03 1.49 -8.44
CA GLY A 15 -20.62 0.34 -9.28
C GLY A 15 -19.36 -0.40 -8.81
N VAL A 16 -18.68 0.10 -7.76
CA VAL A 16 -17.50 -0.52 -7.17
C VAL A 16 -17.91 -1.55 -6.13
N THR A 17 -17.36 -2.76 -6.25
CA THR A 17 -17.70 -3.86 -5.34
C THR A 17 -16.96 -3.74 -3.99
N PRO A 18 -17.54 -4.20 -2.88
CA PRO A 18 -16.87 -4.20 -1.59
C PRO A 18 -15.57 -4.98 -1.59
N LEU A 19 -15.50 -6.10 -2.33
CA LEU A 19 -14.28 -6.88 -2.48
C LEU A 19 -13.18 -6.10 -3.19
N ALA A 20 -13.52 -5.32 -4.23
CA ALA A 20 -12.57 -4.44 -4.89
C ALA A 20 -12.12 -3.29 -3.98
N MET A 21 -13.04 -2.69 -3.21
CA MET A 21 -12.68 -1.63 -2.25
C MET A 21 -11.74 -2.14 -1.17
N ILE A 22 -12.08 -3.27 -0.56
CA ILE A 22 -11.23 -3.89 0.46
C ILE A 22 -9.88 -4.19 -0.16
N SER A 23 -9.84 -4.86 -1.31
CA SER A 23 -8.59 -5.27 -1.95
C SER A 23 -7.75 -4.09 -2.41
N ALA A 24 -8.31 -3.01 -2.97
CA ALA A 24 -7.51 -1.93 -3.54
C ALA A 24 -7.11 -0.83 -2.55
N MET A 25 -7.89 -0.63 -1.47
CA MET A 25 -7.68 0.48 -0.54
C MET A 25 -6.95 0.07 0.75
N SER A 26 -6.79 -1.22 1.02
CA SER A 26 -6.10 -1.76 2.21
C SER A 26 -4.58 -1.87 2.07
N ASN A 27 -4.08 -1.83 0.84
CA ASN A 27 -2.65 -1.90 0.54
C ASN A 27 -2.16 -0.60 -0.08
N SER A 28 -0.84 -0.54 -0.28
CA SER A 28 -0.17 0.63 -0.84
C SER A 28 0.98 0.19 -1.72
N ASN A 29 1.16 0.85 -2.85
CA ASN A 29 2.26 0.52 -3.75
C ASN A 29 3.59 0.93 -3.11
N GLY A 30 4.28 -0.05 -2.53
CA GLY A 30 5.54 0.15 -1.84
C GLY A 30 6.65 0.76 -2.70
N GLY A 31 6.74 0.36 -3.97
CA GLY A 31 7.72 0.91 -4.91
C GLY A 31 7.46 2.39 -5.20
N LEU A 32 6.20 2.74 -5.47
CA LEU A 32 5.80 4.13 -5.73
C LEU A 32 5.93 5.00 -4.47
N TYR A 33 5.57 4.46 -3.30
CA TYR A 33 5.81 5.11 -2.01
C TYR A 33 7.29 5.43 -1.82
N THR A 34 8.15 4.43 -1.98
CA THR A 34 9.61 4.58 -1.80
C THR A 34 10.19 5.62 -2.75
N ALA A 35 9.75 5.64 -4.02
CA ALA A 35 10.18 6.65 -4.99
C ALA A 35 9.76 8.08 -4.59
N LEU A 36 8.53 8.25 -4.10
CA LEU A 36 8.02 9.55 -3.65
C LEU A 36 8.66 10.00 -2.32
N ALA A 37 8.87 9.07 -1.38
CA ALA A 37 9.59 9.30 -0.14
C ALA A 37 11.04 9.71 -0.41
N SER A 38 11.73 9.01 -1.31
CA SER A 38 13.12 9.34 -1.69
C SER A 38 13.22 10.73 -2.34
N LYS A 39 12.19 11.13 -3.09
CA LYS A 39 12.16 12.44 -3.75
C LYS A 39 11.82 13.60 -2.81
N TYR A 40 10.82 13.42 -1.96
CA TYR A 40 10.24 14.53 -1.17
C TYR A 40 10.58 14.47 0.33
N GLY A 41 10.73 13.27 0.89
CA GLY A 41 10.94 13.00 2.31
C GLY A 41 12.40 12.90 2.73
N ASP A 42 12.62 12.20 3.84
CA ASP A 42 13.91 11.89 4.45
C ASP A 42 14.18 10.37 4.57
N GLU A 43 15.31 9.98 5.16
CA GLU A 43 15.69 8.56 5.30
C GLU A 43 14.72 7.76 6.17
N SER A 44 14.07 8.39 7.15
CA SER A 44 13.08 7.72 8.00
C SER A 44 11.81 7.43 7.21
N ASP A 45 11.38 8.38 6.37
CA ASP A 45 10.27 8.17 5.43
C ASP A 45 10.57 7.01 4.46
N VAL A 46 11.79 6.95 3.91
CA VAL A 46 12.20 5.85 3.02
C VAL A 46 12.22 4.52 3.77
N GLY A 47 12.74 4.51 5.00
CA GLY A 47 12.80 3.31 5.86
C GLY A 47 11.44 2.78 6.29
N ALA A 48 10.40 3.63 6.31
CA ALA A 48 9.03 3.24 6.68
C ALA A 48 8.44 2.17 5.76
N ILE A 49 8.99 2.00 4.54
CA ILE A 49 8.52 0.97 3.60
C ILE A 49 8.53 -0.44 4.20
N ALA A 50 9.49 -0.75 5.06
CA ALA A 50 9.58 -2.07 5.70
C ALA A 50 8.33 -2.38 6.54
N VAL A 51 7.78 -1.37 7.21
CA VAL A 51 6.54 -1.49 8.00
C VAL A 51 5.33 -1.45 7.08
N ILE A 52 5.31 -0.53 6.11
CA ILE A 52 4.20 -0.38 5.17
C ILE A 52 3.95 -1.68 4.41
N SER A 53 5.01 -2.32 3.90
CA SER A 53 4.91 -3.61 3.19
C SER A 53 4.43 -4.77 4.05
N SER A 54 4.25 -4.61 5.36
CA SER A 54 3.53 -5.62 6.15
C SER A 54 2.04 -5.70 5.76
N ASN A 55 1.48 -4.66 5.13
CA ASN A 55 0.12 -4.70 4.56
C ASN A 55 0.05 -5.26 3.14
N ASP A 56 1.18 -5.65 2.56
CA ASP A 56 1.25 -6.22 1.23
C ASP A 56 0.84 -7.70 1.25
N GLY A 57 -0.46 -7.95 1.07
CA GLY A 57 -1.01 -9.30 0.92
C GLY A 57 -2.26 -9.53 1.75
N PRO A 58 -3.03 -10.60 1.49
CA PRO A 58 -4.41 -10.74 1.92
C PRO A 58 -4.60 -10.98 3.43
N PHE A 59 -3.52 -10.97 4.23
CA PHE A 59 -3.58 -11.30 5.66
C PHE A 59 -4.50 -10.34 6.42
N PHE A 60 -4.21 -9.04 6.36
CA PHE A 60 -4.98 -8.06 7.11
C PHE A 60 -6.39 -7.93 6.54
N GLU A 61 -6.58 -8.08 5.23
CA GLU A 61 -7.91 -8.10 4.60
C GLU A 61 -8.73 -9.27 5.12
N MET A 62 -8.21 -10.49 5.06
CA MET A 62 -8.88 -11.68 5.57
C MET A 62 -9.17 -11.54 7.07
N MET A 63 -8.20 -11.08 7.86
CA MET A 63 -8.38 -10.90 9.31
C MET A 63 -9.50 -9.89 9.59
N PHE A 64 -9.48 -8.72 8.95
CA PHE A 64 -10.50 -7.70 9.15
C PHE A 64 -11.86 -8.11 8.58
N MET A 65 -11.93 -8.85 7.48
CA MET A 65 -13.19 -9.37 6.95
C MET A 65 -13.79 -10.42 7.89
N GLY A 66 -12.97 -11.28 8.48
CA GLY A 66 -13.38 -12.24 9.51
C GLY A 66 -13.90 -11.54 10.76
N ILE A 67 -13.14 -10.59 11.33
CA ILE A 67 -13.52 -9.83 12.53
C ILE A 67 -14.80 -9.01 12.28
N ALA A 68 -14.93 -8.39 11.10
CA ALA A 68 -16.10 -7.60 10.76
C ALA A 68 -17.37 -8.45 10.54
N GLY A 69 -17.21 -9.77 10.40
CA GLY A 69 -18.29 -10.71 10.05
C GLY A 69 -18.70 -10.61 8.58
N VAL A 70 -17.79 -10.16 7.70
CA VAL A 70 -18.03 -9.93 6.28
C VAL A 70 -17.63 -11.16 5.44
N ALA A 71 -16.66 -11.95 5.89
CA ALA A 71 -16.30 -13.23 5.27
C ALA A 71 -16.05 -14.31 6.33
N THR A 72 -16.25 -15.57 5.95
CA THR A 72 -15.95 -16.73 6.80
C THR A 72 -14.50 -17.13 6.58
N ILE A 73 -13.61 -16.61 7.42
CA ILE A 73 -12.17 -16.87 7.31
C ILE A 73 -11.74 -17.88 8.37
N PRO A 74 -11.31 -19.10 7.99
CA PRO A 74 -10.74 -20.06 8.92
C PRO A 74 -9.44 -19.53 9.55
N LEU A 75 -9.24 -19.76 10.85
CA LEU A 75 -8.02 -19.36 11.55
C LEU A 75 -6.76 -19.96 10.91
N VAL A 76 -6.85 -21.19 10.38
CA VAL A 76 -5.76 -21.86 9.69
C VAL A 76 -5.30 -21.07 8.45
N SER A 77 -6.22 -20.43 7.72
CA SER A 77 -5.88 -19.59 6.58
C SER A 77 -5.09 -18.35 7.01
N LEU A 78 -5.44 -17.73 8.14
CA LEU A 78 -4.69 -16.61 8.72
C LEU A 78 -3.28 -17.03 9.15
N VAL A 79 -3.16 -18.20 9.79
CA VAL A 79 -1.86 -18.76 10.18
C VAL A 79 -1.00 -19.04 8.95
N ALA A 80 -1.58 -19.60 7.89
CA ALA A 80 -0.85 -19.92 6.66
C ALA A 80 -0.21 -18.68 6.01
N VAL A 81 -0.85 -17.50 6.08
CA VAL A 81 -0.28 -16.26 5.53
C VAL A 81 0.78 -15.65 6.46
N ILE A 82 0.66 -15.80 7.79
CA ILE A 82 1.66 -15.31 8.76
C ILE A 82 2.95 -16.15 8.77
N VAL A 83 2.84 -17.48 8.62
CA VAL A 83 3.97 -18.41 8.81
C VAL A 83 5.23 -18.02 8.02
N PRO A 84 5.16 -17.65 6.72
CA PRO A 84 6.33 -17.18 5.98
C PRO A 84 6.99 -15.94 6.57
N ILE A 85 6.20 -15.01 7.11
CA ILE A 85 6.70 -13.77 7.74
C ILE A 85 7.45 -14.11 9.02
N ILE A 86 6.88 -14.96 9.88
CA ILE A 86 7.55 -15.41 11.11
C ILE A 86 8.83 -16.18 10.79
N ALA A 87 8.79 -17.08 9.82
CA ALA A 87 9.98 -17.81 9.39
C ALA A 87 11.09 -16.87 8.91
N GLY A 88 10.74 -15.87 8.09
CA GLY A 88 11.67 -14.83 7.66
C GLY A 88 12.26 -14.02 8.81
N MET A 89 11.43 -13.61 9.78
CA MET A 89 11.88 -12.89 10.98
C MET A 89 12.83 -13.73 11.83
N ILE A 90 12.51 -15.00 12.07
CA ILE A 90 13.37 -15.91 12.85
C ILE A 90 14.71 -16.09 12.14
N LEU A 91 14.70 -16.44 10.84
CA LEU A 91 15.92 -16.65 10.07
C LEU A 91 16.81 -15.39 10.02
N GLY A 92 16.21 -14.22 9.82
CA GLY A 92 16.94 -12.95 9.77
C GLY A 92 17.52 -12.50 11.12
N ASN A 93 16.98 -12.97 12.24
CA ASN A 93 17.52 -12.68 13.58
C ASN A 93 18.51 -13.74 14.08
N LEU A 94 18.44 -14.98 13.58
CA LEU A 94 19.33 -16.06 14.01
C LEU A 94 20.71 -16.00 13.37
N ASP A 95 20.84 -15.45 12.15
CA ASP A 95 22.11 -15.39 11.44
C ASP A 95 22.22 -14.13 10.58
N GLU A 96 23.19 -13.27 10.92
CA GLU A 96 23.50 -12.05 10.17
C GLU A 96 23.90 -12.32 8.72
N LYS A 97 24.55 -13.47 8.43
CA LYS A 97 24.88 -13.85 7.05
C LYS A 97 23.64 -14.19 6.23
N PHE A 98 22.65 -14.85 6.83
CA PHE A 98 21.37 -15.09 6.17
C PHE A 98 20.63 -13.78 5.92
N ARG A 99 20.64 -12.87 6.89
CA ARG A 99 20.07 -11.52 6.73
C ARG A 99 20.73 -10.77 5.58
N ASP A 100 22.05 -10.73 5.54
CA ASP A 100 22.80 -10.03 4.49
C ASP A 100 22.63 -10.69 3.12
N PHE A 101 22.55 -12.03 3.08
CA PHE A 101 22.24 -12.78 1.86
C PHE A 101 20.83 -12.47 1.32
N LEU A 102 19.83 -12.33 2.20
CA LEU A 102 18.43 -12.05 1.82
C LEU A 102 18.15 -10.56 1.58
N LYS A 103 19.01 -9.65 2.07
CA LYS A 103 18.86 -8.19 1.97
C LYS A 103 18.61 -7.69 0.54
N PRO A 104 19.33 -8.17 -0.51
CA PRO A 104 19.06 -7.79 -1.89
C PRO A 104 17.73 -8.36 -2.42
N GLY A 105 17.22 -9.42 -1.80
CA GLY A 105 16.00 -10.12 -2.20
C GLY A 105 14.78 -9.21 -2.24
N MET A 106 14.69 -8.21 -1.35
CA MET A 106 13.61 -7.22 -1.38
C MET A 106 13.63 -6.38 -2.66
N PHE A 107 14.81 -5.85 -3.04
CA PHE A 107 14.95 -5.05 -4.25
C PHE A 107 14.71 -5.89 -5.52
N ILE A 108 15.25 -7.11 -5.54
CA ILE A 108 15.02 -8.07 -6.64
C ILE A 108 13.52 -8.38 -6.74
N ALA A 109 12.84 -8.69 -5.63
CA ALA A 109 11.41 -8.95 -5.61
C ALA A 109 10.61 -7.75 -6.11
N ILE A 110 10.89 -6.54 -5.62
CA ILE A 110 10.24 -5.30 -6.08
C ILE A 110 10.43 -5.14 -7.59
N PHE A 111 11.63 -5.33 -8.14
CA PHE A 111 11.89 -5.20 -9.57
C PHE A 111 11.18 -6.29 -10.39
N THR A 112 11.35 -7.56 -10.01
CA THR A 112 10.73 -8.71 -10.69
C THR A 112 9.22 -8.73 -10.59
N PHE A 113 8.64 -8.05 -9.59
CA PHE A 113 7.21 -7.89 -9.45
C PHE A 113 6.70 -6.65 -10.20
N SER A 114 7.37 -5.51 -10.04
CA SER A 114 6.93 -4.22 -10.60
C SER A 114 7.09 -4.14 -12.12
N PHE A 115 8.12 -4.77 -12.70
CA PHE A 115 8.31 -4.76 -14.15
C PHE A 115 7.22 -5.53 -14.90
N PRO A 116 6.92 -6.82 -14.59
CA PRO A 116 5.80 -7.53 -15.19
C PRO A 116 4.46 -6.92 -14.85
N LEU A 117 4.28 -6.36 -13.65
CA LEU A 117 3.08 -5.60 -13.31
C LEU A 117 2.92 -4.44 -14.28
N GLY A 118 3.92 -3.55 -14.39
CA GLY A 118 3.89 -2.41 -15.31
C GLY A 118 3.70 -2.80 -16.77
N ALA A 119 4.35 -3.88 -17.22
CA ALA A 119 4.18 -4.42 -18.57
C ALA A 119 2.80 -5.07 -18.80
N GLY A 120 2.20 -5.62 -17.75
CA GLY A 120 0.87 -6.23 -17.76
C GLY A 120 -0.28 -5.22 -17.58
N LEU A 121 0.02 -4.00 -17.09
CA LEU A 121 -0.97 -2.92 -16.99
C LEU A 121 -1.32 -2.45 -18.41
N SER A 122 -2.52 -2.77 -18.86
CA SER A 122 -3.06 -2.33 -20.15
C SER A 122 -4.10 -1.24 -19.95
N PHE A 123 -4.07 -0.20 -20.79
CA PHE A 123 -5.18 0.76 -20.85
C PHE A 123 -6.51 0.08 -21.22
N GLN A 124 -6.46 -1.07 -21.88
CA GLN A 124 -7.64 -1.90 -22.13
C GLN A 124 -8.31 -2.35 -20.82
N THR A 125 -7.54 -2.55 -19.74
CA THR A 125 -8.07 -2.93 -18.43
C THR A 125 -8.89 -1.79 -17.81
N ILE A 126 -8.54 -0.53 -18.05
CA ILE A 126 -9.37 0.62 -17.63
C ILE A 126 -10.70 0.62 -18.39
N ILE A 127 -10.66 0.35 -19.70
CA ILE A 127 -11.86 0.29 -20.53
C ILE A 127 -12.78 -0.85 -20.06
N GLN A 128 -12.21 -2.03 -19.76
CA GLN A 128 -12.95 -3.19 -19.26
C GLN A 128 -13.51 -2.97 -17.85
N ALA A 129 -12.75 -2.34 -16.95
CA ALA A 129 -13.21 -2.00 -15.60
C ALA A 129 -14.31 -0.92 -15.61
N GLY A 130 -14.31 -0.09 -16.65
CA GLY A 130 -15.23 1.01 -16.83
C GLY A 130 -15.12 2.08 -15.74
N ILE A 131 -16.17 2.90 -15.64
CA ILE A 131 -16.29 3.97 -14.65
C ILE A 131 -16.02 3.48 -13.21
N PRO A 132 -16.50 2.30 -12.77
CA PRO A 132 -16.22 1.81 -11.42
C PRO A 132 -14.73 1.68 -11.09
N GLY A 133 -13.90 1.18 -12.01
CA GLY A 133 -12.46 1.05 -11.78
C GLY A 133 -11.79 2.42 -11.55
N ILE A 134 -12.21 3.43 -12.32
CA ILE A 134 -11.72 4.81 -12.17
C ILE A 134 -12.16 5.40 -10.83
N ILE A 135 -13.44 5.21 -10.48
CA ILE A 135 -13.97 5.65 -9.19
C ILE A 135 -13.19 5.02 -8.03
N LEU A 136 -12.86 3.73 -8.11
CA LEU A 136 -12.07 3.06 -7.08
C LEU A 136 -10.66 3.67 -6.92
N GLY A 137 -9.98 3.98 -8.03
CA GLY A 137 -8.69 4.67 -8.00
C GLY A 137 -8.79 6.07 -7.36
N LEU A 138 -9.83 6.83 -7.71
CA LEU A 138 -10.10 8.14 -7.11
C LEU A 138 -10.47 8.04 -5.63
N MET A 139 -11.25 7.04 -5.25
CA MET A 139 -11.59 6.75 -3.86
C MET A 139 -10.33 6.42 -3.06
N THR A 140 -9.43 5.60 -3.60
CA THR A 140 -8.14 5.28 -2.96
C THR A 140 -7.32 6.55 -2.74
N LEU A 141 -7.24 7.42 -3.75
CA LEU A 141 -6.54 8.69 -3.65
C LEU A 141 -7.15 9.64 -2.60
N ILE A 142 -8.48 9.81 -2.61
CA ILE A 142 -9.17 10.81 -1.78
C ILE A 142 -9.41 10.30 -0.36
N ILE A 143 -9.75 9.02 -0.18
CA ILE A 143 -10.13 8.43 1.11
C ILE A 143 -8.91 7.89 1.84
N THR A 144 -7.91 7.37 1.13
CA THR A 144 -6.67 6.87 1.76
C THR A 144 -5.58 7.94 1.73
N GLY A 145 -5.27 8.51 0.55
CA GLY A 145 -4.14 9.45 0.40
C GLY A 145 -4.30 10.76 1.17
N VAL A 146 -5.41 11.48 0.95
CA VAL A 146 -5.64 12.79 1.58
C VAL A 146 -5.68 12.71 3.12
N PRO A 147 -6.43 11.80 3.76
CA PRO A 147 -6.39 11.65 5.22
C PRO A 147 -5.03 11.24 5.73
N SER A 148 -4.30 10.35 5.04
CA SER A 148 -2.97 9.90 5.46
C SER A 148 -1.98 11.06 5.55
N TYR A 149 -2.05 12.03 4.64
CA TYR A 149 -1.28 13.28 4.75
C TYR A 149 -1.58 14.03 6.06
N PHE A 150 -2.86 14.23 6.39
CA PHE A 150 -3.25 14.95 7.62
C PHE A 150 -2.91 14.17 8.89
N ILE A 151 -3.12 12.86 8.89
CA ILE A 151 -2.78 11.97 10.00
C ILE A 151 -1.27 12.01 10.24
N TYR A 152 -0.46 11.85 9.19
CA TYR A 152 0.99 11.93 9.30
C TYR A 152 1.44 13.30 9.80
N LYS A 153 0.79 14.37 9.32
CA LYS A 153 1.03 15.74 9.78
C LYS A 153 0.76 15.96 11.26
N TRP A 154 -0.28 15.34 11.81
CA TRP A 154 -0.71 15.51 13.19
C TRP A 154 0.03 14.60 14.16
N LEU A 155 0.32 13.35 13.76
CA LEU A 155 0.98 12.38 14.61
C LEU A 155 2.50 12.56 14.64
N VAL A 156 3.13 12.97 13.53
CA VAL A 156 4.58 13.11 13.46
C VAL A 156 4.96 14.59 13.58
N PRO A 157 5.64 14.98 14.68
CA PRO A 157 6.04 16.37 14.90
C PRO A 157 6.91 16.90 13.76
N LYS A 158 6.73 18.17 13.39
CA LYS A 158 7.49 18.84 12.32
C LYS A 158 9.01 18.69 12.45
N LYS A 159 9.54 18.60 13.69
CA LYS A 159 10.98 18.42 13.94
C LYS A 159 11.54 17.05 13.54
N MET A 160 10.67 16.04 13.39
CA MET A 160 11.04 14.64 13.14
C MET A 160 10.86 14.22 11.67
N ARG A 161 10.48 15.16 10.79
CA ARG A 161 10.17 14.86 9.38
C ARG A 161 10.50 16.05 8.50
N LYS A 162 10.88 15.80 7.26
CA LYS A 162 11.10 16.86 6.26
C LYS A 162 9.80 17.50 5.76
N THR A 163 8.80 16.68 5.41
CA THR A 163 7.51 17.11 4.84
C THR A 163 6.41 16.12 5.24
N SER A 164 5.16 16.55 5.32
CA SER A 164 4.03 15.61 5.46
C SER A 164 3.56 15.05 4.14
N ALA A 165 3.98 15.63 3.01
CA ALA A 165 3.48 15.26 1.68
C ALA A 165 3.66 13.77 1.38
N VAL A 166 4.72 13.14 1.91
CA VAL A 166 4.97 11.70 1.79
C VAL A 166 3.83 10.85 2.37
N GLY A 167 3.12 11.34 3.39
CA GLY A 167 1.94 10.64 3.92
C GLY A 167 0.85 10.40 2.88
N ALA A 168 0.70 11.28 1.88
CA ALA A 168 -0.25 11.07 0.78
C ALA A 168 0.16 9.94 -0.18
N ALA A 169 1.43 9.52 -0.20
CA ALA A 169 1.93 8.47 -1.09
C ALA A 169 1.34 7.07 -0.77
N ILE A 170 0.81 6.88 0.45
CA ILE A 170 0.06 5.69 0.87
C ILE A 170 -1.26 5.55 0.09
N GLY A 171 -1.77 6.62 -0.52
CA GLY A 171 -3.04 6.65 -1.26
C GLY A 171 -3.04 5.91 -2.60
N THR A 172 -2.19 4.89 -2.76
CA THR A 172 -2.03 4.09 -3.97
C THR A 172 -2.60 2.69 -3.77
N SER A 173 -3.02 2.03 -4.85
CA SER A 173 -3.29 0.59 -4.81
C SER A 173 -2.03 -0.18 -5.23
N ALA A 174 -1.67 -1.22 -4.48
CA ALA A 174 -0.50 -2.04 -4.75
C ALA A 174 -0.74 -3.00 -5.91
N GLY A 175 0.30 -3.36 -6.67
CA GLY A 175 0.15 -4.34 -7.75
C GLY A 175 -0.28 -5.74 -7.29
N ASN A 176 0.16 -6.13 -6.10
CA ASN A 176 -0.14 -7.44 -5.50
C ASN A 176 -1.64 -7.58 -5.18
N SER A 177 -2.34 -6.46 -5.05
CA SER A 177 -3.76 -6.39 -4.70
C SER A 177 -4.68 -7.05 -5.73
N ILE A 178 -4.20 -7.20 -6.98
CA ILE A 178 -4.92 -7.90 -8.05
C ILE A 178 -5.19 -9.36 -7.65
N ALA A 179 -4.30 -9.99 -6.89
CA ALA A 179 -4.44 -11.37 -6.44
C ALA A 179 -5.37 -11.52 -5.22
N THR A 180 -5.62 -10.44 -4.46
CA THR A 180 -6.38 -10.47 -3.21
C THR A 180 -7.83 -10.94 -3.38
N PRO A 181 -8.61 -10.49 -4.39
CA PRO A 181 -9.97 -11.00 -4.61
C PRO A 181 -10.02 -12.52 -4.81
N ALA A 182 -9.09 -13.07 -5.60
CA ALA A 182 -9.00 -14.49 -5.87
C ALA A 182 -8.59 -15.29 -4.61
N ALA A 183 -7.64 -14.75 -3.83
CA ALA A 183 -7.23 -15.37 -2.57
C ALA A 183 -8.38 -15.43 -1.55
N ILE A 184 -9.17 -14.36 -1.43
CA ILE A 184 -10.35 -14.33 -0.55
C ILE A 184 -11.41 -15.32 -1.04
N ALA A 185 -11.68 -15.37 -2.35
CA ALA A 185 -12.66 -16.29 -2.93
C ALA A 185 -12.25 -17.77 -2.80
N ALA A 186 -10.96 -18.07 -2.76
CA ALA A 186 -10.46 -19.42 -2.49
C ALA A 186 -10.69 -19.85 -1.03
N VAL A 187 -10.72 -18.91 -0.09
CA VAL A 187 -10.96 -19.17 1.33
C VAL A 187 -12.45 -19.18 1.66
N ASP A 188 -13.21 -18.25 1.08
CA ASP A 188 -14.66 -18.13 1.24
C ASP A 188 -15.34 -18.11 -0.14
N PRO A 189 -15.87 -19.26 -0.61
CA PRO A 189 -16.51 -19.39 -1.92
C PRO A 189 -17.72 -18.47 -2.15
N SER A 190 -18.30 -17.86 -1.10
CA SER A 190 -19.38 -16.87 -1.28
C SER A 190 -18.92 -15.63 -2.06
N TRP A 191 -17.61 -15.38 -2.12
CA TRP A 191 -17.00 -14.28 -2.88
C TRP A 191 -16.64 -14.64 -4.32
N LEU A 192 -16.70 -15.92 -4.70
CA LEU A 192 -16.33 -16.41 -6.03
C LEU A 192 -17.05 -15.69 -7.18
N PRO A 193 -18.36 -15.40 -7.11
CA PRO A 193 -19.08 -14.67 -8.17
C PRO A 193 -18.61 -13.23 -8.38
N PHE A 194 -17.92 -12.64 -7.40
CA PHE A 194 -17.50 -11.24 -7.40
C PHE A 194 -16.00 -11.07 -7.67
N ALA A 195 -15.21 -12.16 -7.57
CA ALA A 195 -13.76 -12.13 -7.65
C ALA A 195 -13.26 -11.55 -8.97
N GLU A 196 -13.76 -12.04 -10.11
CA GLU A 196 -13.31 -11.58 -11.44
C GLU A 196 -13.59 -10.08 -11.64
N LYS A 197 -14.82 -9.64 -11.36
CA LYS A 197 -15.20 -8.23 -11.45
C LYS A 197 -14.35 -7.36 -10.52
N ALA A 198 -14.09 -7.84 -9.30
CA ALA A 198 -13.25 -7.11 -8.34
C ALA A 198 -11.80 -7.01 -8.83
N THR A 199 -11.23 -8.09 -9.35
CA THR A 199 -9.87 -8.13 -9.92
C THR A 199 -9.69 -7.08 -11.02
N VAL A 200 -10.65 -6.98 -11.95
CA VAL A 200 -10.60 -6.00 -13.04
C VAL A 200 -10.70 -4.56 -12.49
N GLN A 201 -11.57 -4.31 -11.50
CA GLN A 201 -11.69 -3.00 -10.85
C GLN A 201 -10.41 -2.60 -10.11
N VAL A 202 -9.79 -3.54 -9.39
CA VAL A 202 -8.53 -3.34 -8.66
C VAL A 202 -7.40 -3.01 -9.64
N ALA A 203 -7.30 -3.73 -10.75
CA ALA A 203 -6.30 -3.47 -11.79
C ALA A 203 -6.42 -2.05 -12.36
N ALA A 204 -7.64 -1.57 -12.62
CA ALA A 204 -7.85 -0.18 -13.02
C ALA A 204 -7.49 0.83 -11.92
N SER A 205 -7.81 0.53 -10.65
CA SER A 205 -7.44 1.36 -9.49
C SER A 205 -5.92 1.55 -9.38
N ILE A 206 -5.15 0.50 -9.63
CA ILE A 206 -3.68 0.55 -9.63
C ILE A 206 -3.18 1.56 -10.66
N ILE A 207 -3.69 1.51 -11.90
CA ILE A 207 -3.26 2.43 -12.97
C ILE A 207 -3.64 3.88 -12.60
N VAL A 208 -4.90 4.10 -12.21
CA VAL A 208 -5.42 5.43 -11.90
C VAL A 208 -4.67 6.05 -10.72
N SER A 209 -4.47 5.30 -9.64
CA SER A 209 -3.75 5.80 -8.46
C SER A 209 -2.25 5.98 -8.73
N ALA A 210 -1.61 5.10 -9.51
CA ALA A 210 -0.21 5.27 -9.92
C ALA A 210 0.04 6.55 -10.72
N ILE A 211 -0.93 6.97 -11.53
CA ILE A 211 -0.87 8.23 -12.27
C ILE A 211 -1.14 9.41 -11.34
N LEU A 212 -2.21 9.37 -10.53
CA LEU A 212 -2.71 10.57 -9.83
C LEU A 212 -2.03 10.87 -8.49
N VAL A 213 -1.58 9.86 -7.75
CA VAL A 213 -0.98 10.07 -6.42
C VAL A 213 0.32 10.89 -6.45
N PRO A 214 1.24 10.71 -7.42
CA PRO A 214 2.40 11.59 -7.55
C PRO A 214 2.03 13.07 -7.64
N PHE A 215 0.95 13.41 -8.36
CA PHE A 215 0.44 14.78 -8.44
C PHE A 215 -0.16 15.25 -7.11
N LEU A 216 -0.84 14.36 -6.37
CA LEU A 216 -1.35 14.67 -5.03
C LEU A 216 -0.22 14.99 -4.05
N VAL A 217 0.84 14.18 -4.04
CA VAL A 217 2.03 14.40 -3.21
C VAL A 217 2.72 15.70 -3.59
N ASP A 218 2.94 15.95 -4.89
CA ASP A 218 3.54 17.19 -5.36
C ASP A 218 2.70 18.42 -5.00
N PHE A 219 1.37 18.32 -5.09
CA PHE A 219 0.44 19.36 -4.66
C PHE A 219 0.61 19.70 -3.18
N PHE A 220 0.59 18.70 -2.29
CA PHE A 220 0.79 18.92 -0.86
C PHE A 220 2.19 19.45 -0.54
N TYR A 221 3.22 18.95 -1.22
CA TYR A 221 4.58 19.43 -1.04
C TYR A 221 4.70 20.91 -1.39
N ARG A 222 4.22 21.33 -2.56
CA ARG A 222 4.20 22.75 -2.97
C ARG A 222 3.38 23.61 -2.02
N TRP A 223 2.29 23.08 -1.50
CA TRP A 223 1.46 23.76 -0.50
C TRP A 223 2.20 23.96 0.82
N GLU A 224 3.00 22.98 1.26
CA GLU A 224 3.85 23.10 2.45
C GLU A 224 5.02 24.07 2.25
N VAL A 225 5.66 24.05 1.07
CA VAL A 225 6.72 25.01 0.69
C VAL A 225 6.20 26.45 0.80
N LYS A 226 5.03 26.75 0.21
CA LYS A 226 4.41 28.08 0.27
C LYS A 226 4.09 28.57 1.69
N ARG A 227 3.99 27.64 2.65
CA ARG A 227 3.65 27.93 4.05
C ARG A 227 4.86 27.84 4.99
N GLY A 228 6.07 27.64 4.46
CA GLY A 228 7.28 27.47 5.30
C GLY A 228 7.20 26.24 6.22
N LEU A 229 6.47 25.20 5.79
CA LEU A 229 6.26 23.99 6.59
C LEU A 229 7.33 22.91 6.34
N ILE A 230 8.20 23.10 5.34
CA ILE A 230 9.32 22.20 5.06
C ILE A 230 10.40 22.36 6.13
N ASN A 231 10.93 21.24 6.59
CA ASN A 231 12.05 21.19 7.51
C ASN A 231 13.28 20.62 6.82
N GLU A 232 14.12 21.48 6.27
CA GLU A 232 15.35 21.07 5.58
C GLU A 232 16.39 20.45 6.54
N SER A 233 16.31 20.76 7.84
CA SER A 233 17.22 20.21 8.85
C SER A 233 16.98 18.73 9.17
N ALA A 234 15.85 18.16 8.72
CA ALA A 234 15.58 16.73 8.88
C ALA A 234 16.57 15.83 8.11
N ASN A 235 17.23 16.34 7.06
CA ASN A 235 18.30 15.62 6.37
C ASN A 235 19.67 15.75 7.08
N ALA A 236 19.79 16.59 8.11
CA ALA A 236 21.07 16.99 8.70
C ALA A 236 21.54 16.11 9.88
N ALA A 237 20.77 15.09 10.27
CA ALA A 237 21.21 14.04 11.19
C ALA A 237 21.25 12.74 10.37
N VAL A 238 22.38 12.27 9.86
CA VAL A 238 23.60 11.95 10.62
C VAL A 238 24.84 12.34 9.82
N ALA A 239 25.55 13.39 10.23
CA ALA A 239 26.94 13.54 9.85
C ALA A 239 27.73 12.53 10.69
N VAL A 240 28.03 11.38 10.09
CA VAL A 240 28.86 10.35 10.71
C VAL A 240 30.32 10.77 10.51
N ASP A 241 31.12 10.79 11.57
CA ASP A 241 32.55 10.99 11.41
C ASP A 241 33.18 9.84 10.60
N ALA A 242 34.44 10.00 10.16
CA ALA A 242 35.15 8.97 9.38
C ALA A 242 35.32 7.61 10.10
N LYS A 243 34.85 7.48 11.35
CA LYS A 243 34.91 6.28 12.19
C LYS A 243 33.54 5.68 12.50
N GLY A 244 32.45 6.18 11.92
CA GLY A 244 31.13 5.59 12.14
C GLY A 244 30.43 6.09 13.40
N GLN A 245 30.95 7.11 14.09
CA GLN A 245 30.31 7.68 15.29
C GLN A 245 29.44 8.87 14.91
N GLN A 246 28.25 8.96 15.53
CA GLN A 246 27.36 10.09 15.40
C GLN A 246 28.06 11.33 15.97
N LEU A 247 28.17 12.41 15.17
CA LEU A 247 28.60 13.73 15.66
C LEU A 247 27.56 14.35 16.59
#